data_AF-A0A9Q3HYZ6-F1
#
_entry.id   AF-A0A9Q3HYZ6-F1
#
_cell.length_a   1.000
_cell.length_b   1.000
_cell.length_c   1.000
_cell.angle_alpha   90.00
_cell.angle_beta   90.00
_cell.angle_gamma   90.00
#
_symmetry.space_group_name_H-M   'P 1'
#
loop_
_entity.id
_entity.type
_entity.pdbx_description
1 polymer ?
#
loop_
_entity_poly.entity_id
_entity_poly.type
_entity_poly.pdbx_seq_one_letter_code
_entity_poly.pdbx_strand_id
1 'polypeptide(L)'
;MVGDFRALNTYTVQDRYPIPKIQIAFAQISQAVYIATMDALKGFHQNVVTPRERKYLRIIVHCGVYGYLRMPFGIKNAPSHFQRMMNEIFPEELSEGWLISGIFAVCRIFVSP
;
A
#
# COMPACT_ATOMS: atom_id res chain seq x y z
N MET A 1 -12.98 -6.11 -10.59
CA MET A 1 -12.40 -7.28 -11.28
C MET A 1 -11.23 -7.78 -10.44
N VAL A 2 -11.28 -9.05 -10.02
CA VAL A 2 -10.27 -9.66 -9.12
C VAL A 2 -9.58 -10.78 -9.90
N GLY A 3 -8.26 -10.70 -10.04
CA GLY A 3 -7.44 -11.76 -10.62
C GLY A 3 -6.97 -12.76 -9.58
N ASP A 4 -6.85 -14.04 -9.94
CA ASP A 4 -6.21 -15.03 -9.08
C ASP A 4 -4.69 -15.01 -9.28
N PHE A 5 -3.98 -14.40 -8.33
CA PHE A 5 -2.53 -14.27 -8.33
C PHE A 5 -1.81 -15.27 -7.42
N ARG A 6 -2.49 -16.31 -6.89
CA ARG A 6 -1.87 -17.27 -5.95
C ARG A 6 -0.65 -17.97 -6.55
N ALA A 7 -0.76 -18.42 -7.81
CA ALA A 7 0.36 -19.02 -8.53
C ALA A 7 1.52 -18.02 -8.70
N LEU A 8 1.23 -16.80 -9.17
CA LEU A 8 2.23 -15.74 -9.33
C LEU A 8 2.94 -15.43 -8.00
N ASN A 9 2.20 -15.36 -6.90
CA ASN A 9 2.74 -15.07 -5.57
C ASN A 9 3.70 -16.14 -5.05
N THR A 10 3.61 -17.37 -5.56
CA THR A 10 4.52 -18.48 -5.21
C THR A 10 5.87 -18.32 -5.91
N TYR A 11 5.88 -17.84 -7.15
CA TYR A 11 7.10 -17.63 -7.94
C TYR A 11 7.73 -16.24 -7.73
N THR A 12 7.02 -15.33 -7.07
CA THR A 12 7.49 -13.96 -6.84
C THR A 12 8.29 -13.88 -5.55
N VAL A 13 9.50 -13.33 -5.64
CA VAL A 13 10.34 -13.04 -4.47
C VAL A 13 9.65 -12.00 -3.59
N GLN A 14 9.56 -12.27 -2.29
CA GLN A 14 8.90 -11.38 -1.34
C GLN A 14 9.72 -10.12 -1.11
N ASP A 15 9.11 -8.96 -1.33
CA ASP A 15 9.70 -7.67 -0.95
C ASP A 15 9.46 -7.39 0.55
N ARG A 16 10.54 -7.33 1.32
CA ARG A 16 10.54 -7.13 2.78
C ARG A 16 10.77 -5.66 3.13
N TYR A 17 9.91 -4.79 2.61
CA TYR A 17 9.92 -3.39 3.01
C TYR A 17 9.44 -3.25 4.47
N PRO A 18 10.09 -2.41 5.31
CA PRO A 18 9.70 -2.25 6.70
C PRO A 18 8.32 -1.58 6.78
N ILE A 19 7.34 -2.34 7.25
CA ILE A 19 6.00 -1.84 7.56
C ILE A 19 5.91 -1.75 9.08
N PRO A 20 5.49 -0.60 9.64
CA PRO A 20 5.39 -0.43 11.08
C PRO A 20 4.44 -1.47 11.67
N LYS A 21 4.84 -2.05 12.81
CA LYS A 21 3.98 -2.99 13.52
C LYS A 21 2.78 -2.23 14.09
N ILE A 22 1.62 -2.86 14.05
CA ILE A 22 0.38 -2.25 14.52
C ILE A 22 0.47 -1.79 16.00
N GLN A 23 1.20 -2.51 16.84
CA GLN A 23 1.42 -2.14 18.25
C GLN A 23 2.18 -0.82 18.40
N ILE A 24 3.18 -0.58 17.54
CA ILE A 24 3.97 0.66 17.55
C ILE A 24 3.09 1.81 17.09
N ALA A 25 2.29 1.60 16.03
CA ALA A 25 1.34 2.58 15.55
C ALA A 25 0.30 2.95 16.62
N PHE A 26 -0.27 1.96 17.32
CA PHE A 26 -1.23 2.23 18.40
C PHE A 26 -0.60 2.94 19.59
N ALA A 27 0.64 2.62 19.96
CA ALA A 27 1.32 3.32 21.04
C ALA A 27 1.48 4.83 20.74
N GLN A 28 1.84 5.17 19.50
CA GLN A 28 1.94 6.56 19.05
C GLN A 28 0.59 7.28 19.06
N ILE A 29 -0.49 6.60 18.64
CA ILE A 29 -1.85 7.17 18.65
C ILE A 29 -2.41 7.31 20.07
N SER A 30 -2.01 6.45 21.01
CA SER A 30 -2.57 6.44 22.38
C SER A 30 -2.35 7.75 23.16
N GLN A 31 -1.38 8.56 22.75
CA GLN A 31 -1.06 9.85 23.37
C GLN A 31 -1.71 11.04 22.63
N ALA A 32 -2.48 10.78 21.57
CA ALA A 32 -3.13 11.80 20.76
C ALA A 32 -4.36 12.39 21.45
N VAL A 33 -4.51 13.71 21.38
CA VAL A 33 -5.75 14.40 21.78
C VAL A 33 -6.75 14.41 20.62
N TYR A 34 -6.26 14.63 19.40
CA TYR A 34 -7.06 14.58 18.18
C TYR A 34 -6.41 13.68 17.13
N ILE A 35 -7.25 12.91 16.45
CA ILE A 35 -6.87 11.95 15.42
C ILE A 35 -7.59 12.35 14.14
N ALA A 36 -6.83 12.74 13.12
CA ALA A 36 -7.36 12.99 11.78
C ALA A 36 -6.93 11.87 10.84
N THR A 37 -7.88 11.19 10.20
CA THR A 37 -7.62 10.07 9.28
C THR A 37 -7.96 10.45 7.85
N MET A 38 -7.04 10.22 6.91
CA MET A 38 -7.23 10.45 5.49
C MET A 38 -7.17 9.15 4.70
N ASP A 39 -8.24 8.84 3.98
CA ASP A 39 -8.31 7.61 3.19
C ASP A 39 -7.77 7.79 1.76
N ALA A 40 -6.83 6.93 1.36
CA ALA A 40 -6.26 6.95 0.02
C ALA A 40 -7.15 6.15 -0.95
N LEU A 41 -8.09 6.83 -1.61
CA LEU A 41 -9.03 6.19 -2.53
C LEU A 41 -8.29 5.34 -3.59
N LYS A 42 -8.59 4.04 -3.60
CA LYS A 42 -7.96 3.04 -4.50
C LYS A 42 -6.42 3.04 -4.41
N GLY A 43 -5.83 3.14 -3.21
CA GLY A 43 -4.39 3.30 -2.98
C GLY A 43 -3.46 2.47 -3.87
N PHE A 44 -3.67 1.15 -3.99
CA PHE A 44 -2.85 0.31 -4.88
C PHE A 44 -2.98 0.68 -6.36
N HIS A 45 -4.17 1.03 -6.84
CA HIS A 45 -4.38 1.39 -8.24
C HIS A 45 -3.74 2.74 -8.61
N GLN A 46 -3.19 3.47 -7.65
CA GLN A 46 -2.39 4.65 -7.91
C GLN A 46 -0.98 4.27 -8.40
N ASN A 47 -0.44 3.11 -7.98
CA ASN A 47 0.88 2.64 -8.39
C ASN A 47 0.91 2.19 -9.87
N VAL A 48 1.82 2.77 -10.66
CA VAL A 48 2.09 2.36 -12.04
C VAL A 48 2.90 1.06 -12.05
N VAL A 49 2.45 0.09 -12.84
CA VAL A 49 3.22 -1.14 -13.08
C VAL A 49 4.21 -0.89 -14.22
N THR A 50 5.47 -1.27 -13.99
CA THR A 50 6.52 -1.14 -15.01
C THR A 50 6.17 -1.96 -16.26
N PRO A 51 6.50 -1.49 -17.48
CA PRO A 51 6.17 -2.20 -18.71
C PRO A 51 6.66 -3.66 -18.74
N ARG A 52 7.81 -3.94 -18.10
CA ARG A 52 8.41 -5.27 -17.99
C ARG A 52 7.57 -6.24 -17.16
N GLU A 53 6.90 -5.76 -16.12
CA GLU A 53 6.14 -6.58 -15.17
C GLU A 53 4.69 -6.78 -15.59
N ARG A 54 4.14 -5.92 -16.46
CA ARG A 54 2.76 -6.02 -16.97
C ARG A 54 2.41 -7.39 -17.55
N LYS A 55 3.40 -8.10 -18.11
CA LYS A 55 3.19 -9.45 -18.66
C LYS A 55 2.79 -10.49 -17.60
N TYR A 56 3.22 -10.29 -16.35
CA TYR A 56 2.89 -11.18 -15.22
C TYR A 56 1.53 -10.85 -14.60
N LEU A 57 1.04 -9.64 -14.80
CA LEU A 57 -0.26 -9.17 -14.29
C LEU A 57 -1.35 -9.28 -15.35
N ARG A 58 -1.30 -10.32 -16.18
CA ARG A 58 -2.35 -10.61 -17.16
C ARG A 58 -3.41 -11.49 -16.55
N ILE A 59 -4.66 -11.18 -16.86
CA ILE A 59 -5.84 -11.95 -16.45
C ILE A 59 -6.60 -12.39 -17.69
N ILE A 60 -7.17 -13.59 -17.59
CA ILE A 60 -8.03 -14.16 -18.62
C ILE A 60 -9.47 -13.84 -18.24
N VAL A 61 -10.18 -13.22 -19.18
CA VAL A 61 -11.59 -12.87 -19.08
C VAL A 61 -12.30 -13.56 -20.25
N HIS A 62 -13.61 -13.75 -20.18
CA HIS A 62 -14.39 -14.42 -21.23
C HIS A 62 -14.20 -13.81 -22.64
N CYS A 63 -13.91 -12.51 -22.73
CA CYS A 63 -13.65 -11.80 -23.99
C CYS A 63 -12.17 -11.67 -24.37
N GLY A 64 -11.24 -12.31 -23.66
CA GLY A 64 -9.81 -12.30 -23.99
C GLY A 64 -8.88 -12.04 -22.81
N VAL A 65 -7.62 -11.72 -23.11
CA VAL A 65 -6.56 -11.53 -22.12
C VAL A 65 -6.26 -10.05 -21.96
N TYR A 66 -6.38 -9.55 -20.73
CA TYR A 66 -6.12 -8.16 -20.38
C TYR A 66 -4.99 -8.06 -19.36
N GLY A 67 -4.19 -7.00 -19.44
CA GLY A 67 -3.08 -6.74 -18.51
C GLY A 67 -3.37 -5.53 -17.63
N TYR A 68 -3.05 -5.63 -16.34
CA TYR A 68 -3.13 -4.49 -15.44
C TYR A 68 -2.02 -3.47 -15.75
N LEU A 69 -2.40 -2.19 -15.88
CA LEU A 69 -1.47 -1.05 -15.99
C LEU A 69 -1.09 -0.45 -14.64
N ARG A 70 -1.97 -0.65 -13.66
CA ARG A 70 -1.84 -0.21 -12.27
C ARG A 70 -1.88 -1.42 -11.36
N MET A 71 -1.29 -1.30 -10.18
CA MET A 71 -1.14 -2.43 -9.28
C MET A 71 -2.50 -3.01 -8.86
N PRO A 72 -2.80 -4.29 -9.17
CA PRO A 72 -4.05 -4.93 -8.77
C PRO A 72 -3.98 -5.38 -7.31
N PHE A 73 -5.15 -5.58 -6.70
CA PHE A 73 -5.25 -6.29 -5.43
C PHE A 73 -4.84 -7.77 -5.59
N GLY A 74 -4.29 -8.35 -4.53
CA GLY A 74 -4.00 -9.79 -4.44
C GLY A 74 -2.56 -10.20 -4.80
N ILE A 75 -1.71 -9.27 -5.26
CA ILE A 75 -0.28 -9.55 -5.46
C ILE A 75 0.49 -9.41 -4.13
N LYS A 76 1.46 -10.30 -3.90
CA LYS A 76 2.19 -10.43 -2.63
C LYS A 76 2.93 -9.16 -2.22
N ASN A 77 3.51 -8.44 -3.18
CA ASN A 77 4.37 -7.28 -2.91
C ASN A 77 3.62 -5.93 -2.94
N ALA A 78 2.29 -5.93 -3.16
CA ALA A 78 1.54 -4.67 -3.24
C ALA A 78 1.65 -3.79 -1.99
N PRO A 79 1.52 -4.32 -0.76
CA PRO A 79 1.66 -3.51 0.45
C PRO A 79 3.05 -2.87 0.58
N SER A 80 4.11 -3.61 0.26
CA SER A 80 5.50 -3.14 0.35
C SER A 80 5.77 -1.98 -0.61
N HIS A 81 5.29 -2.09 -1.85
CA HIS A 81 5.40 -0.99 -2.83
C HIS A 81 4.56 0.22 -2.44
N PHE A 82 3.37 0.01 -1.89
CA PHE A 82 2.53 1.10 -1.41
C PHE A 82 3.19 1.84 -0.24
N GLN A 83 3.73 1.11 0.73
CA GLN A 83 4.46 1.71 1.85
C GLN A 83 5.65 2.53 1.37
N ARG A 84 6.41 2.03 0.40
CA ARG A 84 7.54 2.77 -0.20
C ARG A 84 7.08 4.07 -0.87
N MET A 85 6.03 4.01 -1.69
CA MET A 85 5.46 5.20 -2.33
C MET A 85 5.02 6.23 -1.28
N MET A 86 4.33 5.79 -0.22
CA MET A 86 3.89 6.70 0.83
C MET A 86 5.07 7.35 1.57
N ASN A 87 6.16 6.59 1.79
CA ASN A 87 7.39 7.12 2.38
C ASN A 87 8.11 8.12 1.47
N GLU A 88 8.00 7.98 0.15
CA GLU A 88 8.57 8.92 -0.83
C GLU A 88 7.72 10.18 -1.00
N ILE A 89 6.39 10.08 -0.92
CA ILE A 89 5.46 11.20 -1.11
C ILE A 89 5.32 12.06 0.15
N PHE A 90 5.34 11.45 1.33
CA PHE A 90 5.06 12.12 2.61
C PHE A 90 6.25 12.09 3.60
N PRO A 91 7.48 12.46 3.20
CA PRO A 91 8.64 12.34 4.07
C PRO A 91 8.57 13.31 5.26
N GLU A 92 8.03 14.51 5.06
CA GLU A 92 7.90 15.54 6.10
C GLU A 92 6.86 15.12 7.13
N GLU A 93 5.70 14.67 6.68
CA GLU A 93 4.63 14.20 7.54
C GLU A 93 5.06 12.97 8.34
N LEU A 94 5.80 12.03 7.74
CA LEU A 94 6.36 10.91 8.49
C LEU A 94 7.36 11.33 9.57
N SER A 95 8.11 12.42 9.32
CA SER A 95 8.99 13.00 10.33
C SER A 95 8.24 13.69 11.47
N GLU A 96 7.06 14.25 11.17
CA GLU A 96 6.13 14.84 12.15
C GLU A 96 5.31 13.80 12.92
N GLY A 97 5.54 12.51 12.71
CA GLY A 97 4.87 11.42 13.43
C GLY A 97 3.53 11.00 12.82
N TRP A 98 3.29 11.30 11.54
CA TRP A 98 2.14 10.73 10.84
C TRP A 98 2.30 9.23 10.66
N LEU A 99 1.18 8.52 10.77
CA LEU A 99 1.14 7.08 10.66
C LEU A 99 0.44 6.62 9.39
N ILE A 100 1.06 5.66 8.72
CA ILE A 100 0.46 4.94 7.60
C ILE A 100 -0.10 3.63 8.14
N SER A 101 -1.43 3.54 8.25
CA SER A 101 -2.10 2.31 8.65
C SER A 101 -2.58 1.53 7.42
N GLY A 102 -1.80 0.53 7.00
CA GLY A 102 -2.17 -0.34 5.90
C GLY A 102 -2.32 0.38 4.54
N ILE A 103 -3.40 0.06 3.81
CA ILE A 103 -3.70 0.59 2.45
C ILE A 103 -4.47 1.93 2.54
N PHE A 104 -5.02 2.23 3.71
CA PHE A 104 -6.14 3.15 3.89
C PHE A 104 -6.06 3.78 5.28
N ALA A 105 -5.25 4.82 5.42
CA ALA A 105 -5.34 5.90 6.42
C ALA A 105 -3.95 6.50 6.66
N VAL A 106 -3.78 7.76 6.28
CA VAL A 106 -2.74 8.62 6.87
C VAL A 106 -3.35 9.27 8.09
N CYS A 107 -2.74 9.08 9.26
CA CYS A 107 -3.27 9.58 10.52
C CYS A 107 -2.37 10.68 11.09
N ARG A 108 -2.90 11.88 11.33
CA ARG A 108 -2.21 12.93 12.09
C ARG A 108 -2.66 12.89 13.54
N ILE A 109 -1.68 12.87 14.43
CA ILE A 109 -1.83 12.94 15.89
C ILE A 109 -1.52 14.37 16.32
N PHE A 110 -2.51 15.10 16.84
CA PHE A 110 -2.25 16.36 17.54
C PHE A 110 -2.09 16.09 19.02
N VAL A 111 -0.88 16.32 19.53
CA VAL A 111 -0.61 16.43 20.97
C VAL A 111 -0.73 17.92 21.30
N SER A 112 -1.67 18.29 22.18
CA SER A 112 -1.74 19.65 22.73
C SER A 112 -0.40 19.98 23.41
N PRO A 113 0.08 21.24 23.39
CA PRO A 113 1.12 21.67 24.32
C PRO A 113 0.71 21.44 25.78
#